data_AF-A0A4D9DR15-F1
#
_entry.id   AF-A0A4D9DR15-F1
#
_cell.length_a   1.000
_cell.length_b   1.000
_cell.length_c   1.000
_cell.angle_alpha   90.00
_cell.angle_beta   90.00
_cell.angle_gamma   90.00
#
_symmetry.space_group_name_H-M   'P 1'
#
loop_
_entity.id
_entity.type
_entity.pdbx_description
1 polymer ?
#
loop_
_entity_poly.entity_id
_entity_poly.type
_entity_poly.pdbx_seq_one_letter_code
_entity_poly.pdbx_strand_id
1 'polypeptide(L)'
;MQKECRIFEALQNKLTFRQRLQYMKHYFPINYTVNVQFEEVLRAANITRLRDQNVSELSLRFLWHSVNSQVLLKIWAVLLEKHPSWEYTRDLCLLFEQLAEEYENCNQGNVDTHIWDVVEQVLTGDAGSSRKAVHPKALLDNCAKVMWLLYGKLCK
;
A
#
# COMPACT_ATOMS: atom_id res chain seq x y z
N MET A 1 15.64 -7.97 6.26
CA MET A 1 15.98 -8.33 4.86
C MET A 1 15.55 -9.75 4.44
N GLN A 2 16.03 -10.87 5.02
CA GLN A 2 15.55 -12.20 4.57
C GLN A 2 14.04 -12.40 4.81
N LYS A 3 13.52 -11.89 5.93
CA LYS A 3 12.08 -11.87 6.24
C LYS A 3 11.32 -10.96 5.26
N GLU A 4 11.76 -9.71 5.10
CA GLU A 4 11.23 -8.73 4.13
C GLU A 4 11.08 -9.33 2.72
N CYS A 5 12.10 -10.03 2.21
CA CYS A 5 12.04 -10.66 0.89
C CYS A 5 11.08 -11.86 0.80
N ARG A 6 10.95 -12.66 1.88
CA ARG A 6 9.93 -13.74 1.93
C ARG A 6 8.51 -13.17 1.90
N ILE A 7 8.27 -12.07 2.63
CA ILE A 7 6.96 -11.41 2.62
C ILE A 7 6.70 -10.76 1.25
N PHE A 8 7.72 -10.15 0.64
CA PHE A 8 7.63 -9.64 -0.73
C PHE A 8 7.23 -10.75 -1.73
N GLU A 9 7.83 -11.93 -1.65
CA GLU A 9 7.46 -13.06 -2.51
C GLU A 9 6.00 -13.50 -2.28
N ALA A 10 5.57 -13.59 -1.02
CA ALA A 10 4.18 -13.90 -0.68
C ALA A 10 3.20 -12.84 -1.23
N LEU A 11 3.52 -11.56 -1.06
CA LEU A 11 2.75 -10.45 -1.61
C LEU A 11 2.74 -10.48 -3.14
N GLN A 12 3.86 -10.78 -3.80
CA GLN A 12 3.93 -10.92 -5.25
C GLN A 12 3.01 -12.02 -5.76
N ASN A 13 2.95 -13.16 -5.05
CA ASN A 13 2.07 -14.27 -5.39
C ASN A 13 0.58 -13.94 -5.20
N LYS A 14 0.23 -13.07 -4.24
CA LYS A 14 -1.16 -12.60 -4.07
C LYS A 14 -1.53 -11.41 -4.96
N LEU A 15 -0.60 -10.50 -5.22
CA LEU A 15 -0.79 -9.30 -6.03
C LEU A 15 -0.56 -9.55 -7.54
N THR A 16 -0.73 -10.78 -8.01
CA THR A 16 -0.72 -11.07 -9.46
C THR A 16 -1.83 -10.30 -10.18
N PHE A 17 -1.63 -10.04 -11.48
CA PHE A 17 -2.64 -9.33 -12.28
C PHE A 17 -4.00 -10.03 -12.22
N ARG A 18 -4.01 -11.36 -12.32
CA ARG A 18 -5.24 -12.19 -12.32
C ARG A 18 -6.00 -12.06 -11.00
N GLN A 19 -5.31 -12.14 -9.86
CA GLN A 19 -5.95 -12.00 -8.55
C GLN A 19 -6.49 -10.58 -8.34
N ARG A 20 -5.70 -9.55 -8.64
CA ARG A 20 -6.18 -8.16 -8.60
C ARG A 20 -7.40 -7.92 -9.50
N LEU A 21 -7.41 -8.48 -10.70
CA LEU A 21 -8.54 -8.35 -11.62
C LEU A 21 -9.80 -9.04 -11.07
N GLN A 22 -9.66 -10.26 -10.57
CA GLN A 22 -10.79 -11.02 -10.01
C GLN A 22 -11.36 -10.33 -8.77
N TYR A 23 -10.53 -10.18 -7.74
CA TYR A 23 -10.98 -9.74 -6.42
C TYR A 23 -11.26 -8.25 -6.34
N MET A 24 -10.57 -7.39 -7.10
CA MET A 24 -10.74 -5.93 -6.98
C MET A 24 -11.52 -5.28 -8.13
N LYS A 25 -11.96 -6.05 -9.13
CA LYS A 25 -12.81 -5.55 -10.21
C LYS A 25 -14.02 -6.43 -10.48
N HIS A 26 -13.85 -7.74 -10.72
CA HIS A 26 -14.99 -8.60 -11.07
C HIS A 26 -15.97 -8.80 -9.91
N TYR A 27 -15.46 -8.89 -8.68
CA TYR A 27 -16.30 -9.06 -7.49
C TYR A 27 -16.86 -7.76 -6.92
N PHE A 28 -16.47 -6.61 -7.47
CA PHE A 28 -17.04 -5.32 -7.09
C PHE A 28 -18.09 -4.88 -8.12
N PRO A 29 -19.10 -4.09 -7.72
CA PRO A 29 -20.03 -3.48 -8.66
C PRO A 29 -19.32 -2.65 -9.73
N ILE A 30 -19.94 -2.54 -10.90
CA ILE A 30 -19.42 -1.70 -11.99
C ILE A 30 -19.28 -0.26 -11.48
N ASN A 31 -18.12 0.35 -11.74
CA ASN A 31 -17.75 1.69 -11.29
C ASN A 31 -17.69 1.90 -9.77
N TYR A 32 -17.66 0.83 -8.97
CA TYR A 32 -17.47 0.96 -7.53
C TYR A 32 -16.13 1.62 -7.18
N THR A 33 -16.17 2.55 -6.22
CA THR A 33 -15.00 3.29 -5.74
C THR A 33 -14.97 3.33 -4.22
N VAL A 34 -13.76 3.36 -3.65
CA VAL A 34 -13.53 3.63 -2.23
C VAL A 34 -13.00 5.05 -2.08
N ASN A 35 -13.45 5.74 -1.04
CA ASN A 35 -12.96 7.08 -0.70
C ASN A 35 -11.65 6.98 0.07
N VAL A 36 -10.59 7.50 -0.53
CA VAL A 36 -9.24 7.58 0.04
C VAL A 36 -8.79 9.04 0.13
N GLN A 37 -7.79 9.33 0.93
CA GLN A 37 -7.07 10.60 0.91
C GLN A 37 -6.24 10.71 -0.37
N PHE A 38 -5.88 11.93 -0.74
CA PHE A 38 -5.03 12.16 -1.90
C PHE A 38 -3.67 11.47 -1.76
N GLU A 39 -3.09 11.54 -0.56
CA GLU A 39 -1.78 11.00 -0.19
C GLU A 39 -1.75 9.47 -0.27
N GLU A 40 -2.90 8.81 -0.16
CA GLU A 40 -3.03 7.36 -0.27
C GLU A 40 -2.95 6.85 -1.73
N VAL A 41 -2.98 7.75 -2.72
CA VAL A 41 -2.81 7.40 -4.13
C VAL A 41 -1.33 7.41 -4.51
N LEU A 42 -0.58 6.43 -3.99
CA LEU A 42 0.87 6.32 -4.20
C LEU A 42 1.22 5.60 -5.50
N ARG A 43 1.57 6.34 -6.55
CA ARG A 43 1.97 5.80 -7.87
C ARG A 43 3.49 5.71 -8.01
N ALA A 44 3.96 4.93 -8.99
CA ALA A 44 5.38 4.86 -9.34
C ALA A 44 6.01 6.24 -9.62
N ALA A 45 5.26 7.16 -10.25
CA ALA A 45 5.71 8.53 -10.50
C ALA A 45 5.98 9.32 -9.20
N ASN A 46 5.22 9.06 -8.12
CA ASN A 46 5.48 9.66 -6.82
C ASN A 46 6.84 9.20 -6.29
N ILE A 47 7.14 7.90 -6.40
CA ILE A 47 8.40 7.31 -5.95
C ILE A 47 9.58 7.85 -6.76
N THR A 48 9.46 7.92 -8.09
CA THR A 48 10.51 8.50 -8.93
C THR A 48 10.81 9.94 -8.53
N ARG A 49 9.78 10.78 -8.36
CA ARG A 49 9.95 12.17 -7.93
C ARG A 49 10.61 12.29 -6.55
N LEU A 50 10.27 11.42 -5.61
CA LEU A 50 10.89 11.41 -4.27
C LEU A 50 12.36 10.95 -4.34
N ARG A 51 12.70 9.99 -5.20
CA ARG A 51 14.11 9.62 -5.45
C ARG A 51 14.90 10.78 -6.03
N ASP A 52 14.32 11.56 -6.95
CA ASP A 52 14.95 12.77 -7.51
C ASP A 52 15.18 13.85 -6.43
N GLN A 53 14.43 13.79 -5.33
CA GLN A 53 14.59 14.63 -4.14
C GLN A 53 15.53 14.02 -3.08
N ASN A 54 16.28 12.96 -3.43
CA ASN A 54 17.21 12.23 -2.56
C ASN A 54 16.57 11.57 -1.33
N VAL A 55 15.29 11.22 -1.40
CA VAL A 55 14.62 10.43 -0.35
C VAL A 55 15.25 9.05 -0.25
N SER A 56 15.53 8.60 0.97
CA SER A 56 16.15 7.30 1.20
C SER A 56 15.23 6.13 0.81
N GLU A 57 15.82 5.01 0.37
CA GLU A 57 15.05 3.80 0.06
C GLU A 57 14.37 3.20 1.30
N LEU A 58 14.86 3.47 2.52
CA LEU A 58 14.17 3.12 3.75
C LEU A 58 12.86 3.91 3.86
N SER A 59 12.93 5.23 3.73
CA SER A 59 11.76 6.12 3.78
C SER A 59 10.74 5.79 2.70
N LEU A 60 11.17 5.47 1.47
CA LEU A 60 10.26 5.09 0.39
C LEU A 60 9.53 3.78 0.66
N ARG A 61 10.22 2.80 1.25
CA ARG A 61 9.63 1.51 1.64
C ARG A 61 8.67 1.68 2.81
N PHE A 62 9.05 2.46 3.81
CA PHE A 62 8.19 2.84 4.93
C PHE A 62 6.91 3.53 4.44
N LEU A 63 7.04 4.56 3.57
CA LEU A 63 5.90 5.23 2.96
C LEU A 63 4.97 4.26 2.24
N TRP A 64 5.53 3.38 1.40
CA TRP A 64 4.74 2.40 0.65
C TRP A 64 4.00 1.45 1.58
N HIS A 65 4.65 0.98 2.65
CA HIS A 65 4.02 0.12 3.65
C HIS A 65 2.87 0.84 4.36
N SER A 66 3.11 2.03 4.90
CA SER A 66 2.11 2.76 5.68
C SER A 66 0.89 3.14 4.84
N VAL A 67 1.10 3.66 3.63
CA VAL A 67 0.01 4.01 2.70
C VAL A 67 -0.82 2.78 2.35
N ASN A 68 -0.17 1.68 1.94
CA ASN A 68 -0.92 0.52 1.46
C ASN A 68 -1.58 -0.27 2.60
N SER A 69 -1.06 -0.20 3.82
CA SER A 69 -1.75 -0.71 5.01
C SER A 69 -3.08 0.01 5.22
N GLN A 70 -3.10 1.35 5.17
CA GLN A 70 -4.33 2.13 5.32
C GLN A 70 -5.32 1.90 4.17
N VAL A 71 -4.82 1.83 2.94
CA VAL A 71 -5.63 1.49 1.75
C VAL A 71 -6.29 0.13 1.89
N LEU A 72 -5.55 -0.89 2.34
CA LEU A 72 -6.11 -2.24 2.53
C LEU A 72 -7.18 -2.24 3.62
N LEU A 73 -6.96 -1.55 4.74
CA LEU A 73 -7.97 -1.39 5.79
C LEU A 73 -9.25 -0.73 5.26
N LYS A 74 -9.13 0.32 4.41
CA LYS A 74 -10.28 0.99 3.79
C LYS A 74 -11.03 0.11 2.81
N ILE A 75 -10.32 -0.68 2.00
CA ILE A 75 -10.94 -1.67 1.12
C ILE A 75 -11.63 -2.74 1.96
N TRP A 76 -10.99 -3.24 3.01
CA TRP A 76 -11.54 -4.29 3.84
C TRP A 76 -12.77 -3.83 4.63
N ALA A 77 -12.78 -2.59 5.12
CA ALA A 77 -13.89 -2.00 5.88
C ALA A 77 -15.21 -1.90 5.10
N VAL A 78 -15.16 -1.90 3.76
CA VAL A 78 -16.37 -1.88 2.92
C VAL A 78 -16.83 -3.29 2.53
N LEU A 79 -16.12 -4.34 2.95
CA LEU A 79 -16.46 -5.73 2.65
C LEU A 79 -17.13 -6.39 3.86
N LEU A 80 -18.32 -6.95 3.64
CA LEU A 80 -18.90 -7.91 4.56
C LEU A 80 -18.11 -9.23 4.51
N GLU A 81 -18.11 -10.00 5.61
CA GLU A 81 -17.37 -11.27 5.71
C GLU A 81 -17.71 -12.27 4.58
N LYS A 82 -18.97 -12.28 4.15
CA LYS A 82 -19.45 -13.13 3.05
C LYS A 82 -19.01 -12.65 1.65
N HIS A 83 -18.43 -11.47 1.53
CA HIS A 83 -17.98 -10.95 0.24
C HIS A 83 -16.82 -11.80 -0.27
N PRO A 84 -16.81 -12.22 -1.55
CA PRO A 84 -15.79 -13.15 -2.07
C PRO A 84 -14.37 -12.58 -2.12
N SER A 85 -14.20 -11.28 -1.87
CA SER A 85 -12.88 -10.63 -1.75
C SER A 85 -12.45 -10.38 -0.31
N TRP A 86 -13.28 -10.74 0.67
CA TRP A 86 -13.01 -10.48 2.09
C TRP A 86 -11.76 -11.23 2.56
N GLU A 87 -11.70 -12.56 2.35
CA GLU A 87 -10.53 -13.37 2.71
C GLU A 87 -9.27 -12.93 1.97
N TYR A 88 -9.37 -12.68 0.66
CA TYR A 88 -8.25 -12.19 -0.13
C TYR A 88 -7.68 -10.87 0.42
N THR A 89 -8.54 -9.95 0.84
CA THR A 89 -8.12 -8.66 1.39
C THR A 89 -7.53 -8.83 2.80
N ARG A 90 -8.15 -9.68 3.64
CA ARG A 90 -7.64 -10.04 4.96
C ARG A 90 -6.24 -10.62 4.89
N ASP A 91 -6.00 -11.56 3.97
CA ASP A 91 -4.68 -12.16 3.78
C ASP A 91 -3.62 -11.13 3.41
N LEU A 92 -3.97 -10.12 2.60
CA LEU A 92 -3.06 -9.01 2.31
C LEU A 92 -2.80 -8.17 3.56
N CYS A 93 -3.82 -7.84 4.36
CA CYS A 93 -3.63 -7.13 5.63
C CYS A 93 -2.65 -7.89 6.54
N LEU A 94 -2.83 -9.21 6.70
CA LEU A 94 -1.94 -10.05 7.52
C LEU A 94 -0.49 -10.03 7.03
N LEU A 95 -0.26 -9.99 5.71
CA LEU A 95 1.10 -9.87 5.15
C LEU A 95 1.70 -8.49 5.42
N PHE A 96 0.91 -7.42 5.36
CA PHE A 96 1.36 -6.07 5.71
C PHE A 96 1.63 -5.91 7.21
N GLU A 97 0.83 -6.56 8.06
CA GLU A 97 1.07 -6.62 9.51
C GLU A 97 2.39 -7.33 9.82
N GLN A 98 2.66 -8.49 9.21
CA GLN A 98 3.95 -9.18 9.37
C GLN A 98 5.14 -8.34 8.88
N LEU A 99 4.92 -7.51 7.86
CA LEU A 99 5.94 -6.61 7.32
C LEU A 99 6.17 -5.40 8.22
N ALA A 100 5.18 -5.01 9.04
CA ALA A 100 5.27 -3.85 9.92
C ALA A 100 6.41 -3.99 10.94
N GLU A 101 6.72 -5.23 11.36
CA GLU A 101 7.85 -5.53 12.25
C GLU A 101 9.19 -5.01 11.70
N GLU A 102 9.38 -4.98 10.37
CA GLU A 102 10.63 -4.46 9.76
C GLU A 102 10.71 -2.92 9.85
N TYR A 103 9.60 -2.23 10.18
CA TYR A 103 9.52 -0.78 10.29
C TYR A 103 9.30 -0.27 11.72
N GLU A 104 9.26 -1.13 12.74
CA GLU A 104 9.06 -0.70 14.14
C GLU A 104 10.11 0.30 14.62
N ASN A 105 11.33 0.20 14.09
CA ASN A 105 12.43 1.12 14.43
C ASN A 105 12.41 2.42 13.61
N CYS A 106 11.47 2.60 12.67
CA CYS A 106 11.34 3.83 11.90
C CYS A 106 10.81 4.95 12.81
N ASN A 107 11.51 6.08 12.81
CA ASN A 107 11.19 7.26 13.60
C ASN A 107 11.63 8.53 12.85
N GLN A 108 11.27 9.70 13.37
CA GLN A 108 11.62 11.01 12.78
C GLN A 108 13.13 11.23 12.58
N GLY A 109 14.00 10.49 13.29
CA GLY A 109 15.45 10.60 13.18
C GLY A 109 16.08 9.76 12.07
N ASN A 110 15.39 8.75 11.54
CA ASN A 110 15.92 7.87 10.48
C ASN A 110 15.05 7.80 9.21
N VAL A 111 13.83 8.35 9.25
CA VAL A 111 12.97 8.59 8.10
C VAL A 111 13.08 10.05 7.70
N ASP A 112 13.13 10.31 6.39
CA ASP A 112 13.11 11.67 5.84
C ASP A 112 11.89 12.45 6.37
N THR A 113 12.10 13.64 6.93
CA THR A 113 11.07 14.39 7.67
C THR A 113 9.77 14.57 6.88
N HIS A 114 9.86 15.00 5.61
CA HIS A 114 8.68 15.19 4.77
C HIS A 114 7.94 13.87 4.46
N ILE A 115 8.61 12.72 4.54
CA ILE A 115 7.97 11.40 4.42
C ILE A 115 7.25 11.06 5.71
N TRP A 116 7.89 11.31 6.86
CA TRP A 116 7.25 11.12 8.16
C TRP A 116 5.94 11.91 8.26
N ASP A 117 5.95 13.18 7.85
CA ASP A 117 4.77 14.06 7.87
C ASP A 117 3.64 13.50 6.99
N VAL A 118 3.96 13.00 5.79
CA VAL A 118 2.98 12.37 4.88
C VAL A 118 2.40 11.10 5.49
N VAL A 119 3.23 10.28 6.14
CA VAL A 119 2.76 9.05 6.82
C VAL A 119 1.84 9.41 7.98
N GLU A 120 2.21 10.39 8.80
CA GLU A 120 1.37 10.87 9.90
C GLU A 120 0.01 11.38 9.40
N GLN A 121 -0.01 12.15 8.31
CA GLN A 121 -1.25 12.61 7.68
C GLN A 121 -2.14 11.45 7.21
N VAL A 122 -1.54 10.42 6.60
CA VAL A 122 -2.24 9.22 6.15
C VAL A 122 -2.83 8.44 7.32
N LEU A 123 -2.09 8.29 8.42
CA LEU A 123 -2.51 7.54 9.61
C LEU A 123 -3.58 8.28 10.43
N THR A 124 -3.44 9.59 10.62
CA THR A 124 -4.34 10.39 11.47
C THR A 124 -5.68 10.68 10.81
N GLY A 125 -5.81 10.47 9.50
CA GLY A 125 -7.11 10.56 8.87
C GLY A 125 -7.58 12.00 8.64
N ASP A 126 -6.69 13.00 8.72
CA ASP A 126 -7.05 14.41 8.94
C ASP A 126 -8.22 14.88 8.04
N ALA A 127 -9.19 15.54 8.67
CA ALA A 127 -10.42 16.04 8.06
C ALA A 127 -10.15 17.08 6.96
N GLY A 128 -8.96 17.72 6.98
CA GLY A 128 -8.49 18.64 5.94
C GLY A 128 -7.96 17.98 4.66
N SER A 129 -7.67 16.67 4.66
CA SER A 129 -7.13 16.01 3.46
C SER A 129 -8.19 15.86 2.37
N SER A 130 -7.86 16.33 1.17
CA SER A 130 -8.71 16.16 -0.01
C SER A 130 -8.97 14.69 -0.28
N ARG A 131 -10.25 14.33 -0.42
CA ARG A 131 -10.67 12.95 -0.68
C ARG A 131 -10.74 12.66 -2.17
N LYS A 132 -10.46 11.42 -2.55
CA LYS A 132 -10.56 10.90 -3.92
C LYS A 132 -11.34 9.60 -3.92
N ALA A 133 -12.30 9.50 -4.83
CA ALA A 133 -12.96 8.25 -5.18
C ALA A 133 -12.05 7.45 -6.14
N VAL A 134 -11.60 6.27 -5.72
CA VAL A 134 -10.67 5.44 -6.51
C VAL A 134 -11.17 4.00 -6.55
N HIS A 135 -11.05 3.35 -7.71
CA HIS A 135 -11.37 1.93 -7.83
C HIS A 135 -10.41 1.07 -6.98
N PRO A 136 -10.89 0.06 -6.23
CA PRO A 136 -10.05 -0.85 -5.46
C PRO A 136 -8.92 -1.47 -6.28
N LYS A 137 -9.21 -1.85 -7.54
CA LYS A 137 -8.19 -2.42 -8.43
C LYS A 137 -7.06 -1.44 -8.72
N ALA A 138 -7.37 -0.15 -8.92
CA ALA A 138 -6.35 0.86 -9.21
C ALA A 138 -5.41 1.08 -8.02
N LEU A 139 -5.95 1.00 -6.79
CA LEU A 139 -5.16 1.06 -5.57
C LEU A 139 -4.19 -0.13 -5.46
N LEU A 140 -4.67 -1.37 -5.66
CA LEU A 140 -3.76 -2.54 -5.66
C LEU A 140 -2.82 -2.59 -6.88
N ASP A 141 -3.21 -2.01 -8.01
CA ASP A 141 -2.30 -1.86 -9.17
C ASP A 141 -1.13 -0.95 -8.85
N ASN A 142 -1.38 0.15 -8.13
CA ASN A 142 -0.36 1.04 -7.63
C ASN A 142 0.52 0.35 -6.58
N CYS A 143 -0.09 -0.32 -5.60
CA CYS A 143 0.60 -1.11 -4.58
C CYS A 143 1.62 -2.07 -5.21
N ALA A 144 1.17 -2.91 -6.14
CA ALA A 144 2.01 -3.90 -6.79
C ALA A 144 3.14 -3.26 -7.62
N LYS A 145 2.85 -2.22 -8.39
CA LYS A 145 3.86 -1.54 -9.22
C LYS A 145 4.94 -0.88 -8.38
N VAL A 146 4.56 -0.19 -7.30
CA VAL A 146 5.51 0.46 -6.39
C VAL A 146 6.32 -0.59 -5.63
N MET A 147 5.69 -1.67 -5.18
CA MET A 147 6.40 -2.79 -4.53
C MET A 147 7.50 -3.33 -5.44
N TRP A 148 7.20 -3.60 -6.71
CA TRP A 148 8.20 -4.05 -7.68
C TRP A 148 9.33 -3.03 -7.89
N LEU A 149 9.03 -1.73 -7.88
CA LEU A 149 10.01 -0.66 -8.05
C LEU A 149 10.99 -0.56 -6.86
N LEU A 150 10.52 -0.87 -5.65
CA LEU A 150 11.30 -0.78 -4.41
C LEU A 150 12.06 -2.08 -4.11
N TYR A 151 11.42 -3.23 -4.32
CA TYR A 151 11.95 -4.54 -3.91
C TYR A 151 12.52 -5.39 -5.05
N GLY A 152 12.13 -5.13 -6.30
CA GLY A 152 12.44 -6.01 -7.41
C GLY A 152 13.93 -6.14 -7.76
N LYS A 153 14.78 -5.26 -7.23
CA LYS A 153 16.25 -5.43 -7.31
C LYS A 153 16.86 -5.99 -6.01
N LEU A 154 16.20 -5.73 -4.88
CA LEU A 154 16.68 -6.10 -3.54
C LEU A 154 16.47 -7.59 -3.26
N CYS A 155 15.31 -8.12 -3.67
CA CYS A 155 14.85 -9.48 -3.37
C CYS A 155 14.85 -10.38 -4.61
N LYS A 156 15.80 -10.14 -5.52
CA LYS A 156 15.98 -10.89 -6.75
C LYS A 156 16.79 -12.15 -6.55
#